data_AF-A0A9W8H854-F1
#
_entry.id   AF-A0A9W8H854-F1
#
_cell.length_a   1.000
_cell.length_b   1.000
_cell.length_c   1.000
_cell.angle_alpha   90.00
_cell.angle_beta   90.00
_cell.angle_gamma   90.00
#
_symmetry.space_group_name_H-M   'P 1'
#
loop_
_entity.id
_entity.type
_entity.pdbx_description
1 polymer ?
#
loop_
_entity_poly.entity_id
_entity_poly.type
_entity_poly.pdbx_seq_one_letter_code
_entity_poly.pdbx_strand_id
1 'polypeptide(L)' 'MPGRDPPQPARPAPEDDNDDDAWDRRIRRTGCFAENERVLICHADTGDWRRCADEVAAFRRCMELFARSQSADQRGSG' A
#
# COMPACT_ATOMS: atom_id res chain seq x y z
N MET A 1 16.84 -28.87 12.54
CA MET A 1 16.37 -27.50 12.24
C MET A 1 16.20 -27.42 10.72
N PRO A 2 14.98 -27.19 10.19
CA PRO A 2 14.78 -27.06 8.75
C PRO A 2 15.63 -25.89 8.21
N GLY A 3 16.21 -26.11 7.03
CA GLY A 3 17.29 -25.31 6.46
C GLY A 3 16.92 -23.86 6.19
N ARG A 4 17.91 -22.97 6.34
CA ARG A 4 17.83 -21.56 5.92
C ARG A 4 17.74 -21.51 4.40
N ASP A 5 16.67 -20.93 3.88
CA ASP A 5 16.57 -20.54 2.47
C ASP A 5 17.76 -19.64 2.07
N PRO A 6 18.29 -19.78 0.84
CA PRO A 6 19.33 -18.90 0.34
C PRO A 6 18.82 -17.45 0.22
N PRO A 7 19.66 -16.44 0.46
CA PRO A 7 19.25 -15.05 0.32
C PRO A 7 18.91 -14.77 -1.15
N GLN A 8 17.66 -14.38 -1.42
CA GLN A 8 17.26 -13.94 -2.74
C GLN A 8 18.09 -12.70 -3.14
N PRO A 9 18.56 -12.61 -4.40
CA PRO A 9 19.31 -11.44 -4.85
C PRO A 9 18.43 -10.19 -4.72
N ALA A 10 18.92 -9.19 -4.01
CA ALA A 10 18.26 -7.89 -3.88
C ALA A 10 18.11 -7.29 -5.29
N ARG A 11 16.86 -7.08 -5.72
CA ARG A 11 16.56 -6.36 -6.96
C ARG A 11 17.14 -4.95 -6.81
N PRO A 12 17.84 -4.40 -7.81
CA PRO A 12 18.33 -3.02 -7.74
C PRO A 12 17.14 -2.10 -7.51
N ALA A 13 17.18 -1.33 -6.42
CA ALA A 13 16.20 -0.30 -6.16
C ALA A 13 16.37 0.78 -7.25
N PRO A 14 15.31 1.19 -7.97
CA PRO A 14 15.40 2.35 -8.83
C PRO A 14 15.73 3.57 -7.98
N GLU A 15 16.84 4.23 -8.29
CA GLU A 15 17.20 5.56 -7.79
C GLU A 15 16.18 6.56 -8.36
N ASP A 16 15.08 6.78 -7.64
CA ASP A 16 14.14 7.85 -7.93
C ASP A 16 14.38 8.94 -6.88
N ASP A 17 14.97 10.05 -7.32
CA ASP A 17 15.35 11.25 -6.57
C ASP A 17 14.12 12.07 -6.12
N ASN A 18 13.06 11.35 -5.78
CA ASN A 18 11.78 11.85 -5.35
C ASN A 18 11.60 11.28 -3.93
N ASP A 19 11.56 12.16 -2.93
CA ASP A 19 11.48 11.86 -1.49
C ASP A 19 10.38 10.85 -1.12
N ASP A 20 9.43 10.66 -2.04
CA ASP A 20 8.38 9.66 -2.01
C ASP A 20 8.86 8.27 -2.41
N ASP A 21 8.80 7.28 -1.51
CA ASP A 21 9.18 5.92 -1.86
C ASP A 21 8.27 5.31 -2.95
N ALA A 22 8.75 4.24 -3.61
CA ALA A 22 7.99 3.61 -4.69
C ALA A 22 6.61 3.07 -4.22
N TRP A 23 6.43 2.89 -2.92
CA TRP A 23 5.18 2.41 -2.33
C TRP A 23 4.17 3.55 -2.15
N ASP A 24 4.58 4.69 -1.60
CA ASP A 24 3.75 5.87 -1.45
C ASP A 24 3.27 6.39 -2.80
N ARG A 25 4.15 6.38 -3.82
CA ARG A 25 3.74 6.73 -5.20
C ARG A 25 2.64 5.82 -5.73
N ARG A 26 2.63 4.53 -5.38
CA ARG A 26 1.56 3.59 -5.78
C ARG A 26 0.25 3.91 -5.07
N ILE A 27 0.30 4.21 -3.77
CA ILE A 27 -0.89 4.52 -2.99
C ILE A 27 -1.48 5.87 -3.40
N ARG A 28 -0.67 6.90 -3.68
CA ARG A 28 -1.18 8.18 -4.20
C ARG A 28 -1.95 8.04 -5.51
N ARG A 29 -1.52 7.15 -6.41
CA ARG A 29 -2.25 6.86 -7.65
C ARG A 29 -3.64 6.24 -7.44
N THR A 30 -3.91 5.63 -6.28
CA THR A 30 -5.24 5.07 -6.01
C THR A 30 -6.23 6.11 -5.47
N GLY A 31 -5.74 7.28 -5.04
CA GLY A 31 -6.54 8.27 -4.32
C GLY A 31 -6.81 7.94 -2.85
N CYS A 32 -6.30 6.80 -2.34
CA CYS A 32 -6.54 6.33 -0.98
C CYS A 32 -5.38 6.63 0.00
N PHE A 33 -4.59 7.67 -0.30
CA PHE A 33 -3.39 7.99 0.48
C PHE A 33 -3.73 8.48 1.90
N ALA A 34 -4.80 9.24 2.06
CA ALA A 34 -5.22 9.75 3.37
C ALA A 34 -5.65 8.61 4.31
N GLU A 35 -6.39 7.61 3.81
CA GLU A 35 -6.78 6.45 4.60
C GLU A 35 -5.57 5.58 4.96
N ASN A 36 -4.62 5.44 4.04
CA ASN A 36 -3.36 4.76 4.30
C ASN A 36 -2.55 5.44 5.41
N GLU A 37 -2.43 6.78 5.36
CA GLU A 37 -1.72 7.56 6.37
C GLU A 37 -2.37 7.42 7.75
N ARG A 38 -3.71 7.42 7.84
CA ARG A 38 -4.43 7.17 9.10
C ARG A 38 -4.07 5.82 9.72
N VAL A 39 -3.97 4.78 8.88
CA VAL A 39 -3.56 3.46 9.34
C VAL A 39 -2.12 3.49 9.89
N LEU A 40 -1.19 4.13 9.16
CA LEU A 40 0.20 4.27 9.59
C LEU A 40 0.34 5.04 10.90
N ILE A 41 -0.42 6.14 11.06
CA ILE A 41 -0.47 6.93 12.30
C ILE A 41 -0.99 6.08 13.45
N CYS A 42 -2.12 5.37 13.28
CA CYS A 42 -2.64 4.51 14.34
C CYS A 42 -1.64 3.42 14.75
N HIS A 43 -0.95 2.81 13.79
CA HIS A 43 0.08 1.82 14.11
C HIS A 43 1.29 2.46 14.81
N ALA A 44 1.71 3.66 14.40
CA ALA A 44 2.79 4.39 15.06
C ALA A 44 2.44 4.73 16.53
N ASP A 45 1.18 5.08 16.80
CA ASP A 45 0.71 5.42 18.14
C ASP A 45 0.52 4.19 19.03
N THR A 46 -0.04 3.10 18.48
CA THR A 46 -0.44 1.92 19.26
C THR A 46 0.62 0.81 19.26
N GLY A 47 1.48 0.76 18.25
CA GLY A 47 2.38 -0.36 17.97
C GLY A 47 1.66 -1.67 17.62
N ASP A 48 0.34 -1.66 17.41
CA ASP A 48 -0.47 -2.85 17.17
C ASP A 48 -1.56 -2.62 16.12
N TRP A 49 -1.33 -3.15 14.93
CA TRP A 49 -2.26 -3.09 13.79
C TRP A 49 -3.66 -3.63 14.11
N ARG A 50 -3.81 -4.52 15.09
CA ARG A 50 -5.12 -5.07 15.48
C ARG A 50 -6.01 -4.02 16.15
N ARG A 51 -5.41 -2.99 16.75
CA ARG A 51 -6.14 -1.86 17.34
C ARG A 51 -6.60 -0.85 16.30
N CYS A 52 -6.04 -0.90 15.09
CA CYS A 52 -6.35 0.01 13.98
C CYS A 52 -7.41 -0.56 13.02
N ALA A 53 -8.34 -1.36 13.54
CA ALA A 53 -9.31 -2.09 12.71
C ALA A 53 -10.20 -1.14 11.90
N ASP A 54 -10.55 0.01 12.48
CA ASP A 54 -11.43 1.00 11.85
C ASP A 54 -10.72 1.74 10.71
N GLU A 55 -9.46 2.15 10.92
CA GLU A 55 -8.60 2.77 9.92
C GLU A 55 -8.34 1.79 8.76
N VAL A 56 -8.04 0.54 9.08
CA VAL A 56 -7.80 -0.50 8.08
C VAL A 56 -9.08 -0.78 7.28
N ALA A 57 -10.25 -0.79 7.92
CA ALA A 57 -11.53 -0.95 7.23
C ALA A 57 -11.82 0.25 6.30
N ALA A 58 -11.49 1.48 6.70
CA ALA A 58 -11.64 2.65 5.85
C ALA A 58 -10.72 2.57 4.61
N PHE A 59 -9.44 2.21 4.81
CA PHE A 59 -8.49 2.03 3.72
C PHE A 59 -8.96 0.95 2.74
N ARG A 60 -9.43 -0.20 3.24
CA ARG A 60 -9.99 -1.28 2.41
C ARG A 60 -11.17 -0.81 1.56
N ARG A 61 -12.13 -0.10 2.16
CA ARG A 61 -13.28 0.45 1.42
C ARG A 61 -12.84 1.38 0.29
N CYS A 62 -11.86 2.24 0.52
CA CYS A 62 -11.33 3.11 -0.52
C CYS A 62 -10.68 2.28 -1.65
N MET A 63 -9.85 1.30 -1.31
CA MET A 63 -9.19 0.44 -2.29
C MET A 63 -10.19 -0.39 -3.11
N GLU A 64 -11.31 -0.82 -2.53
CA GLU A 64 -12.40 -1.49 -3.25
C GLU A 64 -13.07 -0.57 -4.27
N LEU A 65 -13.25 0.72 -3.96
CA LEU A 65 -13.78 1.71 -4.90
C LEU A 65 -12.80 1.93 -6.06
N PHE A 66 -11.52 2.07 -5.76
CA PHE A 66 -10.47 2.15 -6.78
C PHE A 66 -10.43 0.90 -7.66
N ALA A 67 -10.54 -0.30 -7.09
CA ALA A 67 -10.56 -1.54 -7.87
C ALA A 67 -11.75 -1.59 -8.84
N ARG A 68 -12.91 -1.06 -8.43
CA ARG A 68 -14.10 -0.95 -9.30
C ARG A 68 -13.89 0.08 -10.41
N SER A 69 -13.30 1.24 -10.12
CA SER A 69 -13.02 2.26 -11.13
C SER A 69 -11.94 1.81 -12.13
N GLN A 70 -10.88 1.17 -11.66
CA GLN A 70 -9.85 0.55 -12.52
C GLN A 70 -10.43 -0.52 -13.44
N SER A 71 -11.40 -1.30 -12.97
CA SER A 71 -12.06 -2.33 -13.77
C SER A 71 -12.98 -1.77 -14.86
N ALA A 72 -13.42 -0.51 -14.71
CA ALA A 72 -14.14 0.23 -15.74
C ALA A 72 -13.17 0.87 -16.75
N ASP A 73 -12.06 1.44 -16.26
CA ASP A 73 -11.03 2.09 -17.08
C ASP A 73 -10.28 1.10 -18.00
N GLN A 74 -9.95 -0.09 -17.50
CA GLN A 74 -9.28 -1.15 -18.28
C GLN A 74 -10.12 -1.72 -19.43
N ARG A 75 -11.43 -1.43 -19.49
CA ARG A 75 -12.29 -1.81 -20.64
C ARG A 75 -12.31 -0.76 -21.76
N GLY A 76 -11.74 0.42 -21.52
CA GLY A 76 -11.61 1.50 -22.52
C GLY A 76 -10.24 1.58 -23.18
N SER A 77 -9.24 0.89 -22.64
CA SER A 77 -7.90 0.74 -23.24
C SER A 77 -7.84 -0.54 -24.07
N GLY A 78 -8.64 -0.59 -25.15
CA GLY A 78 -8.60 -1.62 -26.19
C GLY A 78 -7.79 -1.18 -27.38
#